data_AF-A0A7J5AAR8-F1
#
_entry.id   AF-A0A7J5AAR8-F1
#
_cell.length_a   1.000
_cell.length_b   1.000
_cell.length_c   1.000
_cell.angle_alpha   90.00
_cell.angle_beta   90.00
_cell.angle_gamma   90.00
#
_symmetry.space_group_name_H-M   'P 1'
#
loop_
_entity.id
_entity.type
_entity.pdbx_description
1 polymer ?
#
loop_
_entity_poly.entity_id
_entity_poly.type
_entity_poly.pdbx_seq_one_letter_code
_entity_poly.pdbx_strand_id
1 'polypeptide(L)'
;MGFKTRKSISVIFMFLTVLCQAQENQNKILEAFQSGKYTVFKVEKVSYKKYKMVKVKKQWPITFTKDGNNVSNVLVKRAGILDENFKPDVPGHPAYFSFSTYRLTFVNGIGVYYSWNGKEEATTKYVFTKGGSLSKKYNELNKLVEEYSKSVFKNQTTARAEVKEQKAALVEVERKKNSLEAKEVKSIEIKLVSTPKKVAHFSEAIKYGVIATLKDGSKLSTKNLGGKIPWSDFKLTHKGCSNTIDEVRVDEDAKSLKSDRVTLEITSKYHPQLKAKKHINTTNNVSIQVNQQGFWGHERHKYVTVFQGKDGQHAGRGDNLTIKVKTVSHKQTGVKLNKIDIYNTTKNKHVARYKLTTDTKLIINNQGGRGMNGDEGRKSSPNGGNGGYGGAGGNILLIKDPSVTKLNIEFNNQGGDGGNGGAPKYSHSSRGRNGKRGDNGRITKQVKSIKLNF
;
A
#
# COMPACT_ATOMS: atom_id res chain seq x y z
N MET A 1 -68.69 -54.69 9.87
CA MET A 1 -69.96 -54.03 10.23
C MET A 1 -69.64 -52.62 10.71
N GLY A 2 -70.29 -51.59 10.16
CA GLY A 2 -70.50 -50.32 10.87
C GLY A 2 -69.48 -49.19 10.64
N PHE A 3 -69.81 -48.33 9.68
CA PHE A 3 -69.34 -46.95 9.48
C PHE A 3 -69.33 -46.08 10.75
N LYS A 4 -68.42 -45.09 10.81
CA LYS A 4 -68.62 -43.73 11.38
C LYS A 4 -67.48 -42.79 10.93
N THR A 5 -67.69 -42.00 9.87
CA THR A 5 -68.03 -40.55 9.85
C THR A 5 -66.86 -39.56 10.00
N ARG A 6 -66.45 -39.04 8.84
CA ARG A 6 -66.11 -37.65 8.47
C ARG A 6 -65.75 -36.66 9.59
N LYS A 7 -64.58 -36.01 9.45
CA LYS A 7 -64.47 -34.55 9.49
C LYS A 7 -63.52 -34.06 8.40
N SER A 8 -64.09 -33.32 7.46
CA SER A 8 -63.41 -32.56 6.42
C SER A 8 -62.70 -31.36 7.04
N ILE A 9 -61.39 -31.27 6.90
CA ILE A 9 -60.65 -30.00 7.06
C ILE A 9 -60.14 -29.63 5.67
N SER A 10 -60.85 -28.70 5.04
CA SER A 10 -60.46 -28.05 3.81
C SER A 10 -59.33 -27.06 4.15
N VAL A 11 -58.07 -27.45 3.94
CA VAL A 11 -56.94 -26.51 3.92
C VAL A 11 -56.69 -26.16 2.47
N ILE A 12 -57.19 -25.00 2.07
CA ILE A 12 -56.81 -24.32 0.83
C ILE A 12 -55.33 -23.96 0.98
N PHE A 13 -54.45 -24.83 0.49
CA PHE A 13 -53.03 -24.55 0.33
C PHE A 13 -52.88 -23.68 -0.92
N MET A 14 -53.07 -22.37 -0.74
CA MET A 14 -52.74 -21.37 -1.75
C MET A 14 -51.20 -21.30 -1.81
N PHE A 15 -50.61 -22.21 -2.60
CA PHE A 15 -49.22 -22.07 -3.07
C PHE A 15 -49.18 -20.83 -3.97
N LEU A 16 -49.02 -19.67 -3.35
CA LEU A 16 -48.56 -18.47 -4.02
C LEU A 16 -47.12 -18.75 -4.43
N THR A 17 -46.96 -19.34 -5.62
CA THR A 17 -45.69 -19.42 -6.31
C THR A 17 -45.28 -17.99 -6.61
N VAL A 18 -44.53 -17.39 -5.69
CA VAL A 18 -43.62 -16.30 -6.03
C VAL A 18 -42.67 -16.91 -7.05
N LEU A 19 -43.00 -16.76 -8.33
CA LEU A 19 -42.08 -16.92 -9.42
C LEU A 19 -40.97 -15.90 -9.17
N CYS A 20 -39.97 -16.29 -8.38
CA CYS A 20 -38.63 -15.74 -8.48
C CYS A 20 -38.23 -15.96 -9.93
N GLN A 21 -38.50 -14.98 -10.80
CA GLN A 21 -37.89 -14.94 -12.12
C GLN A 21 -36.39 -14.87 -11.87
N ALA A 22 -35.73 -16.03 -11.95
CA ALA A 22 -34.30 -16.14 -11.80
C ALA A 22 -33.68 -15.23 -12.87
N GLN A 23 -32.96 -14.21 -12.42
CA GLN A 23 -32.42 -13.20 -13.32
C GLN A 23 -31.51 -13.87 -14.36
N GLU A 24 -31.82 -13.65 -15.63
CA GLU A 24 -31.19 -14.34 -16.75
C GLU A 24 -29.70 -13.98 -16.88
N ASN A 25 -28.88 -14.98 -17.21
CA ASN A 25 -27.47 -14.75 -17.50
C ASN A 25 -27.29 -14.00 -18.82
N GLN A 26 -26.09 -13.48 -19.07
CA GLN A 26 -25.80 -12.68 -20.26
C GLN A 26 -25.98 -13.45 -21.58
N ASN A 27 -25.80 -14.78 -21.60
CA ASN A 27 -25.99 -15.56 -22.83
C ASN A 27 -27.46 -15.54 -23.28
N LYS A 28 -28.40 -15.72 -22.35
CA LYS A 28 -29.84 -15.62 -22.62
C LYS A 28 -30.23 -14.20 -23.04
N ILE A 29 -29.76 -13.18 -22.30
CA ILE A 29 -30.05 -11.78 -22.64
C ILE A 29 -29.55 -11.43 -24.04
N LEU A 30 -28.38 -11.93 -24.42
CA LEU A 30 -27.78 -11.68 -25.73
C LEU A 30 -28.48 -12.37 -26.90
N GLU A 31 -29.41 -13.31 -26.68
CA GLU A 31 -30.26 -13.85 -27.75
C GLU A 31 -31.12 -12.75 -28.40
N ALA A 32 -31.50 -11.72 -27.64
CA ALA A 32 -32.22 -10.55 -28.13
C ALA A 32 -31.31 -9.52 -28.84
N PHE A 33 -29.99 -9.74 -28.87
CA PHE A 33 -29.01 -8.83 -29.47
C PHE A 33 -28.40 -9.45 -30.74
N GLN A 34 -28.07 -8.58 -31.70
CA GLN A 34 -27.45 -8.98 -32.96
C GLN A 34 -26.18 -8.17 -33.20
N SER A 35 -25.19 -8.77 -33.85
CA SER A 35 -24.00 -8.06 -34.30
C SER A 35 -24.40 -6.91 -35.23
N GLY A 36 -23.77 -5.75 -35.10
CA GLY A 36 -24.14 -4.57 -35.89
C GLY A 36 -23.60 -3.26 -35.36
N LYS A 37 -24.09 -2.15 -35.91
CA LYS A 37 -23.72 -0.79 -35.49
C LYS A 37 -24.68 -0.30 -34.41
N TYR A 38 -24.14 0.10 -33.26
CA TYR A 38 -24.91 0.57 -32.12
C TYR A 38 -24.73 2.07 -31.91
N THR A 39 -25.80 2.76 -31.51
CA THR A 39 -25.67 4.13 -31.02
C THR A 39 -24.97 4.13 -29.68
N VAL A 40 -24.02 5.04 -29.50
CA VAL A 40 -23.20 5.12 -28.29
C VAL A 40 -23.48 6.41 -27.55
N PHE A 41 -23.66 6.31 -26.24
CA PHE A 41 -23.70 7.44 -25.32
C PHE A 41 -22.47 7.39 -24.42
N LYS A 42 -21.69 8.47 -24.40
CA LYS A 42 -20.50 8.61 -23.56
C LYS A 42 -20.86 9.40 -22.29
N VAL A 43 -20.28 8.99 -21.17
CA VAL A 43 -20.35 9.75 -19.92
C VAL A 43 -19.37 10.93 -19.98
N GLU A 44 -19.89 12.14 -19.75
CA GLU A 44 -19.09 13.35 -19.60
C GLU A 44 -19.31 13.98 -18.23
N LYS A 45 -18.23 14.42 -17.59
CA LYS A 45 -18.27 15.08 -16.29
C LYS A 45 -18.58 16.56 -16.51
N VAL A 46 -19.69 17.03 -15.94
CA VAL A 46 -20.13 18.43 -16.05
C VAL A 46 -19.64 19.25 -14.85
N SER A 47 -19.67 18.68 -13.65
CA SER A 47 -19.13 19.31 -12.43
C SER A 47 -18.78 18.25 -11.38
N TYR A 48 -18.37 18.66 -10.16
CA TYR A 48 -18.14 17.71 -9.07
C TYR A 48 -19.38 16.83 -8.84
N LYS A 49 -19.21 15.50 -9.01
CA LYS A 49 -20.25 14.47 -8.92
C LYS A 49 -21.48 14.63 -9.86
N LYS A 50 -21.40 15.46 -10.90
CA LYS A 50 -22.47 15.58 -11.92
C LYS A 50 -21.97 15.09 -13.27
N TYR A 51 -22.72 14.14 -13.84
CA TYR A 51 -22.39 13.49 -15.11
C TYR A 51 -23.57 13.60 -16.08
N LYS A 52 -23.26 13.73 -17.38
CA LYS A 52 -24.23 13.75 -18.47
C LYS A 52 -23.91 12.64 -19.47
N MET A 53 -24.95 12.03 -20.03
CA MET A 53 -24.84 11.10 -21.16
C MET A 53 -24.92 11.89 -22.46
N VAL A 54 -23.85 11.85 -23.26
CA VAL A 54 -23.74 12.57 -24.53
C VAL A 54 -23.72 11.57 -25.67
N LYS A 55 -24.63 11.74 -26.63
CA LYS A 55 -24.70 10.90 -27.83
C LYS A 55 -23.46 11.11 -28.69
N VAL A 56 -22.76 10.03 -29.00
CA VAL A 56 -21.60 10.01 -29.89
C VAL A 56 -22.08 10.07 -31.34
N LYS A 57 -21.43 10.89 -32.17
CA LYS A 57 -21.81 11.08 -33.58
C LYS A 57 -21.72 9.79 -34.41
N LYS A 58 -20.65 9.01 -34.21
CA LYS A 58 -20.42 7.74 -34.93
C LYS A 58 -20.95 6.56 -34.11
N GLN A 59 -21.73 5.70 -34.74
CA GLN A 59 -22.10 4.41 -34.19
C GLN A 59 -20.88 3.48 -34.11
N TRP A 60 -20.87 2.56 -33.13
CA TRP A 60 -19.78 1.61 -32.95
C TRP A 60 -20.21 0.21 -33.38
N PRO A 61 -19.41 -0.49 -34.21
CA PRO A 61 -19.62 -1.91 -34.48
C PRO A 61 -19.41 -2.75 -33.22
N ILE A 62 -20.39 -3.60 -32.91
CA ILE A 62 -20.30 -4.62 -31.87
C ILE A 62 -20.55 -5.98 -32.51
N THR A 63 -19.64 -6.93 -32.30
CA THR A 63 -19.72 -8.29 -32.84
C THR A 63 -19.77 -9.30 -31.71
N PHE A 64 -20.76 -10.19 -31.75
CA PHE A 64 -20.89 -11.32 -30.83
C PHE A 64 -20.35 -12.57 -31.51
N THR A 65 -19.31 -13.17 -30.95
CA THR A 65 -18.78 -14.47 -31.38
C THR A 65 -19.37 -15.55 -30.48
N LYS A 66 -19.93 -16.60 -31.08
CA LYS A 66 -20.52 -17.73 -30.36
C LYS A 66 -19.62 -18.96 -30.47
N ASP A 67 -19.62 -19.76 -29.42
CA ASP A 67 -19.10 -21.13 -29.39
C ASP A 67 -20.25 -22.04 -28.92
N GLY A 68 -20.82 -22.80 -29.86
CA GLY A 68 -22.14 -23.41 -29.71
C GLY A 68 -23.22 -22.37 -29.40
N ASN A 69 -23.99 -22.61 -28.33
CA ASN A 69 -25.08 -21.71 -27.89
C ASN A 69 -24.58 -20.53 -27.03
N ASN A 70 -23.30 -20.50 -26.64
CA ASN A 70 -22.77 -19.52 -25.70
C ASN A 70 -22.00 -18.42 -26.42
N VAL A 71 -22.05 -17.19 -25.92
CA VAL A 71 -21.21 -16.09 -26.43
C VAL A 71 -19.82 -16.21 -25.82
N SER A 72 -18.81 -16.47 -26.65
CA SER A 72 -17.42 -16.65 -26.24
C SER A 72 -16.62 -15.35 -26.27
N ASN A 73 -17.05 -14.36 -27.06
CA ASN A 73 -16.42 -13.05 -27.14
C ASN A 73 -17.41 -11.96 -27.60
N VAL A 74 -17.27 -10.76 -27.05
CA VAL A 74 -17.93 -9.55 -27.54
C VAL A 74 -16.85 -8.56 -27.98
N LEU A 75 -16.72 -8.37 -29.29
CA LEU A 75 -15.79 -7.41 -29.86
C LEU A 75 -16.48 -6.05 -29.99
N VAL A 76 -15.94 -5.04 -29.30
CA VAL A 76 -16.37 -3.65 -29.43
C VAL A 76 -15.31 -2.89 -30.22
N LYS A 77 -15.68 -2.37 -31.40
CA LYS A 77 -14.80 -1.53 -32.23
C LYS A 77 -15.07 -0.06 -31.94
N ARG A 78 -14.30 0.52 -31.02
CA ARG A 78 -14.49 1.88 -30.54
C ARG A 78 -14.11 2.89 -31.63
N ALA A 79 -15.12 3.41 -32.32
CA ALA A 79 -14.99 4.36 -33.43
C ALA A 79 -13.98 3.96 -34.53
N GLY A 80 -13.68 2.66 -34.68
CA GLY A 80 -12.70 2.13 -35.64
C GLY A 80 -11.23 2.34 -35.25
N ILE A 81 -10.94 2.76 -34.02
CA ILE A 81 -9.57 3.08 -33.55
C ILE A 81 -9.02 2.00 -32.63
N LEU A 82 -9.87 1.33 -31.86
CA LEU A 82 -9.46 0.32 -30.89
C LEU A 82 -10.43 -0.88 -30.92
N ASP A 83 -9.84 -2.06 -30.99
CA ASP A 83 -10.56 -3.34 -30.92
C ASP A 83 -10.45 -3.89 -29.50
N GLU A 84 -11.60 -3.98 -28.81
CA GLU A 84 -11.68 -4.46 -27.43
C GLU A 84 -12.42 -5.80 -27.39
N ASN A 85 -11.69 -6.86 -27.07
CA ASN A 85 -12.23 -8.22 -26.96
C ASN A 85 -12.68 -8.51 -25.53
N PHE A 86 -13.98 -8.43 -25.29
CA PHE A 86 -14.57 -8.73 -23.99
C PHE A 86 -14.91 -10.22 -23.87
N LYS A 87 -14.32 -10.90 -22.89
CA LYS A 87 -14.52 -12.33 -22.64
C LYS A 87 -15.46 -12.58 -21.46
N PRO A 88 -16.29 -13.64 -21.49
CA PRO A 88 -17.21 -13.93 -20.40
C PRO A 88 -16.45 -14.11 -19.09
N ASP A 89 -17.00 -13.57 -18.00
CA ASP A 89 -16.38 -13.67 -16.69
C ASP A 89 -16.44 -15.08 -16.10
N VAL A 90 -17.51 -15.81 -16.42
CA VAL A 90 -17.70 -17.23 -16.21
C VAL A 90 -18.18 -17.84 -17.54
N PRO A 91 -17.41 -18.71 -18.19
CA PRO A 91 -17.85 -19.39 -19.42
C PRO A 91 -19.20 -20.11 -19.23
N GLY A 92 -20.07 -20.07 -20.24
CA GLY A 92 -21.41 -20.68 -20.22
C GLY A 92 -22.47 -19.93 -19.39
N HIS A 93 -22.06 -19.26 -18.31
CA HIS A 93 -22.96 -18.49 -17.46
C HIS A 93 -22.41 -17.09 -17.16
N PRO A 94 -22.24 -16.17 -18.12
CA PRO A 94 -21.67 -14.86 -17.83
C PRO A 94 -22.63 -13.93 -17.08
N ALA A 95 -22.11 -13.17 -16.12
CA ALA A 95 -22.78 -11.99 -15.55
C ALA A 95 -22.35 -10.72 -16.29
N TYR A 96 -21.16 -10.73 -16.86
CA TYR A 96 -20.65 -9.68 -17.72
C TYR A 96 -19.54 -10.24 -18.61
N PHE A 97 -19.14 -9.45 -19.60
CA PHE A 97 -17.93 -9.69 -20.36
C PHE A 97 -16.84 -8.72 -19.88
N SER A 98 -15.59 -9.16 -19.86
CA SER A 98 -14.47 -8.45 -19.24
C SER A 98 -13.33 -8.20 -20.22
N PHE A 99 -12.78 -6.98 -20.16
CA PHE A 99 -11.58 -6.57 -20.88
C PHE A 99 -10.77 -5.64 -19.97
N SER A 100 -9.58 -6.07 -19.54
CA SER A 100 -8.77 -5.32 -18.58
C SER A 100 -9.59 -4.95 -17.32
N THR A 101 -9.60 -3.68 -16.92
CA THR A 101 -10.39 -3.14 -15.81
C THR A 101 -11.86 -2.86 -16.16
N TYR A 102 -12.28 -3.13 -17.40
CA TYR A 102 -13.62 -2.82 -17.90
C TYR A 102 -14.51 -4.04 -18.00
N ARG A 103 -15.81 -3.76 -17.93
CA ARG A 103 -16.91 -4.70 -17.87
C ARG A 103 -17.96 -4.26 -18.88
N LEU A 104 -18.62 -5.23 -19.49
CA LEU A 104 -19.69 -5.03 -20.44
C LEU A 104 -20.87 -5.93 -20.06
N THR A 105 -22.01 -5.31 -19.76
CA THR A 105 -23.23 -5.99 -19.37
C THR A 105 -24.38 -5.52 -20.23
N PHE A 106 -25.13 -6.46 -20.80
CA PHE A 106 -26.37 -6.20 -21.52
C PHE A 106 -27.54 -6.40 -20.57
N VAL A 107 -28.42 -5.41 -20.48
CA VAL A 107 -29.57 -5.42 -19.57
C VAL A 107 -30.62 -4.44 -20.10
N ASN A 108 -31.90 -4.79 -20.01
CA ASN A 108 -33.03 -3.94 -20.44
C ASN A 108 -32.85 -3.34 -21.86
N GLY A 109 -32.38 -4.15 -22.82
CA GLY A 109 -32.21 -3.73 -24.21
C GLY A 109 -31.03 -2.78 -24.48
N ILE A 110 -30.17 -2.52 -23.49
CA ILE A 110 -28.96 -1.71 -23.62
C ILE A 110 -27.71 -2.49 -23.25
N GLY A 111 -26.57 -2.13 -23.83
CA GLY A 111 -25.24 -2.60 -23.39
C GLY A 111 -24.54 -1.52 -22.58
N VAL A 112 -24.10 -1.82 -21.37
CA VAL A 112 -23.43 -0.88 -20.47
C VAL A 112 -21.96 -1.26 -20.35
N TYR A 113 -21.08 -0.33 -20.75
CA TYR A 113 -19.63 -0.43 -20.59
C TYR A 113 -19.23 0.36 -19.35
N TYR A 114 -18.58 -0.28 -18.38
CA TYR A 114 -18.28 0.31 -17.08
C TYR A 114 -16.99 -0.22 -16.47
N SER A 115 -16.46 0.46 -15.45
CA SER A 115 -15.41 -0.07 -14.58
C SER A 115 -16.00 -0.42 -13.22
N TRP A 116 -15.63 -1.59 -12.68
CA TRP A 116 -16.10 -2.05 -11.38
C TRP A 116 -15.14 -3.06 -10.77
N ASN A 117 -14.82 -2.89 -9.48
CA ASN A 117 -13.96 -3.78 -8.71
C ASN A 117 -14.74 -4.76 -7.82
N GLY A 118 -16.08 -4.72 -7.87
CA GLY A 118 -16.95 -5.58 -7.05
C GLY A 118 -17.19 -5.10 -5.62
N LYS A 119 -16.51 -4.03 -5.18
CA LYS A 119 -16.61 -3.47 -3.81
C LYS A 119 -17.18 -2.05 -3.78
N GLU A 120 -16.83 -1.23 -4.76
CA GLU A 120 -17.29 0.15 -4.91
C GLU A 120 -18.46 0.24 -5.90
N GLU A 121 -19.04 1.43 -6.05
CA GLU A 121 -20.09 1.67 -7.06
C GLU A 121 -19.53 1.46 -8.48
N ALA A 122 -20.33 0.80 -9.34
CA ALA A 122 -20.00 0.69 -10.76
C ALA A 122 -19.91 2.10 -11.39
N THR A 123 -18.92 2.33 -12.26
CA THR A 123 -18.73 3.62 -12.96
C THR A 123 -18.93 3.41 -14.46
N THR A 124 -20.10 3.77 -14.98
CA THR A 124 -20.39 3.71 -16.43
C THR A 124 -19.46 4.63 -17.21
N LYS A 125 -19.03 4.19 -18.40
CA LYS A 125 -18.27 4.99 -19.36
C LYS A 125 -19.02 5.19 -20.67
N TYR A 126 -19.62 4.11 -21.17
CA TYR A 126 -20.39 4.13 -22.40
C TYR A 126 -21.66 3.29 -22.27
N VAL A 127 -22.68 3.65 -23.04
CA VAL A 127 -23.91 2.85 -23.20
C VAL A 127 -24.21 2.68 -24.68
N PHE A 128 -24.58 1.46 -25.05
CA PHE A 128 -24.90 1.02 -26.40
C PHE A 128 -26.40 0.77 -26.52
N THR A 129 -27.05 1.36 -27.54
CA THR A 129 -28.47 1.15 -27.82
C THR A 129 -28.72 0.92 -29.32
N LYS A 130 -29.69 0.04 -29.65
CA LYS A 130 -30.07 -0.28 -31.04
C LYS A 130 -31.01 0.78 -31.66
N GLY A 131 -31.74 1.53 -30.83
CA GLY A 131 -32.76 2.52 -31.26
C GLY A 131 -32.40 4.00 -31.08
N GLY A 132 -31.18 4.33 -30.66
CA GLY A 132 -30.66 5.69 -30.72
C GLY A 132 -31.12 6.69 -29.66
N SER A 133 -32.03 6.29 -28.76
CA SER A 133 -32.41 7.02 -27.54
C SER A 133 -31.89 6.29 -26.29
N LEU A 134 -31.72 7.04 -25.20
CA LEU A 134 -31.34 6.54 -23.88
C LEU A 134 -32.18 7.27 -22.83
N SER A 135 -33.07 6.55 -22.16
CA SER A 135 -33.98 7.12 -21.15
C SER A 135 -33.39 7.18 -19.74
N LYS A 136 -32.42 6.31 -19.43
CA LYS A 136 -31.85 6.16 -18.08
C LYS A 136 -30.75 7.17 -17.79
N LYS A 137 -30.74 7.70 -16.56
CA LYS A 137 -29.69 8.61 -16.07
C LYS A 137 -28.45 7.83 -15.60
N TYR A 138 -27.31 8.52 -15.51
CA TYR A 138 -26.01 7.92 -15.12
C TYR A 138 -26.07 7.11 -13.82
N ASN A 139 -26.64 7.66 -12.74
CA ASN A 139 -26.73 6.96 -11.46
C ASN A 139 -27.65 5.75 -11.50
N GLU A 140 -28.72 5.80 -12.30
CA GLU A 140 -29.65 4.67 -12.48
C GLU A 140 -28.98 3.53 -13.24
N LEU A 141 -28.12 3.84 -14.22
CA LEU A 141 -27.34 2.85 -14.96
C LEU A 141 -26.32 2.14 -14.06
N ASN A 142 -25.61 2.89 -13.22
CA ASN A 142 -24.64 2.30 -12.29
C ASN A 142 -25.33 1.33 -11.31
N LYS A 143 -26.48 1.74 -10.73
CA LYS A 143 -27.28 0.87 -9.87
C LYS A 143 -27.80 -0.36 -10.61
N LEU A 144 -28.31 -0.18 -11.83
CA LEU A 144 -28.85 -1.26 -12.65
C LEU A 144 -27.82 -2.37 -12.90
N VAL A 145 -26.60 -2.01 -13.32
CA VAL A 145 -25.56 -3.03 -13.59
C VAL A 145 -25.02 -3.66 -12.32
N GLU A 146 -25.00 -2.92 -11.21
CA GLU A 146 -24.58 -3.43 -9.91
C GLU A 146 -25.59 -4.45 -9.37
N GLU A 147 -26.87 -4.10 -9.36
CA GLU A 147 -27.96 -4.98 -8.93
C GLU A 147 -28.03 -6.23 -9.79
N TYR A 148 -27.97 -6.08 -11.12
CA TYR A 148 -27.93 -7.20 -12.05
C TYR A 148 -26.72 -8.10 -11.79
N SER A 149 -25.52 -7.54 -11.69
CA SER A 149 -24.33 -8.36 -11.49
C SER A 149 -24.38 -9.11 -10.16
N LYS A 150 -24.81 -8.44 -9.08
CA LYS A 150 -24.96 -9.04 -7.75
C LYS A 150 -26.01 -10.15 -7.73
N SER A 151 -27.13 -9.99 -8.42
CA SER A 151 -28.17 -11.02 -8.47
C SER A 151 -27.71 -12.24 -9.27
N VAL A 152 -27.07 -12.03 -10.43
CA VAL A 152 -26.52 -13.13 -11.23
C VAL A 152 -25.39 -13.84 -10.50
N PHE A 153 -24.55 -13.14 -9.73
CA PHE A 153 -23.51 -13.79 -8.91
C PHE A 153 -24.07 -14.79 -7.91
N LYS A 154 -25.24 -14.53 -7.30
CA LYS A 154 -25.90 -15.47 -6.38
C LYS A 154 -26.28 -16.77 -7.08
N ASN A 155 -26.58 -16.70 -8.38
CA ASN A 155 -26.98 -17.84 -9.19
C ASN A 155 -25.78 -18.54 -9.87
N GLN A 156 -24.57 -18.02 -9.70
CA GLN A 156 -23.32 -18.53 -10.28
C GLN A 156 -22.38 -19.16 -9.25
N THR A 157 -22.83 -19.40 -8.02
CA THR A 157 -21.95 -19.88 -6.92
C THR A 157 -21.18 -21.13 -7.31
N THR A 158 -21.84 -22.13 -7.88
CA THR A 158 -21.21 -23.38 -8.36
C THR A 158 -20.26 -23.14 -9.53
N ALA A 159 -20.71 -22.48 -10.60
CA ALA A 159 -19.86 -22.22 -11.78
C ALA A 159 -18.64 -21.32 -11.47
N ARG A 160 -18.77 -20.37 -10.53
CA ARG A 160 -17.65 -19.57 -10.03
C ARG A 160 -16.69 -20.38 -9.17
N ALA A 161 -17.21 -21.32 -8.38
CA ALA A 161 -16.38 -22.25 -7.62
C ALA A 161 -15.58 -23.15 -8.60
N GLU A 162 -16.23 -23.72 -9.61
CA GLU A 162 -15.58 -24.52 -10.66
C GLU A 162 -14.53 -23.72 -11.44
N VAL A 163 -14.82 -22.50 -11.88
CA VAL A 163 -13.82 -21.64 -12.54
C VAL A 163 -12.66 -21.30 -11.61
N LYS A 164 -12.91 -21.11 -10.32
CA LYS A 164 -11.86 -20.89 -9.32
C LYS A 164 -10.99 -22.15 -9.17
N GLU A 165 -11.60 -23.33 -9.12
CA GLU A 165 -10.90 -24.62 -9.06
C GLU A 165 -10.11 -24.90 -10.34
N GLN A 166 -10.68 -24.68 -11.53
CA GLN A 166 -9.98 -24.82 -12.81
C GLN A 166 -8.79 -23.84 -12.91
N LYS A 167 -8.97 -22.57 -12.51
CA LYS A 167 -7.87 -21.62 -12.45
C LYS A 167 -6.79 -22.06 -11.45
N ALA A 168 -7.19 -22.58 -10.29
CA ALA A 168 -6.25 -23.11 -9.31
C ALA A 168 -5.50 -24.34 -9.87
N ALA A 169 -6.19 -25.23 -10.59
CA ALA A 169 -5.59 -26.39 -11.24
C ALA A 169 -4.59 -25.98 -12.33
N LEU A 170 -4.92 -25.00 -13.18
CA LEU A 170 -3.99 -24.46 -14.17
C LEU A 170 -2.76 -23.82 -13.52
N VAL A 171 -2.94 -23.07 -12.42
CA VAL A 171 -1.84 -22.50 -11.64
C VAL A 171 -0.97 -23.60 -11.04
N GLU A 172 -1.56 -24.69 -10.53
CA GLU A 172 -0.83 -25.82 -9.98
C GLU A 172 -0.08 -26.62 -11.05
N VAL A 173 -0.66 -26.78 -12.25
CA VAL A 173 0.03 -27.38 -13.40
C VAL A 173 1.22 -26.52 -13.81
N GLU A 174 1.05 -25.20 -13.92
CA GLU A 174 2.18 -24.29 -14.18
C GLU A 174 3.21 -24.33 -13.04
N ARG A 175 2.77 -24.42 -11.77
CA ARG A 175 3.66 -24.54 -10.62
C ARG A 175 4.50 -25.79 -10.74
N LYS A 176 3.90 -26.97 -10.93
CA LYS A 176 4.60 -28.25 -11.09
C LYS A 176 5.57 -28.22 -12.27
N LYS A 177 5.16 -27.65 -13.41
CA LYS A 177 6.03 -27.51 -14.60
C LYS A 177 7.28 -26.67 -14.31
N ASN A 178 7.19 -25.64 -13.47
CA ASN A 178 8.29 -24.72 -13.20
C ASN A 178 9.00 -24.96 -11.85
N SER A 179 8.45 -25.84 -11.02
CA SER A 179 9.00 -26.28 -9.74
C SER A 179 10.31 -27.05 -9.92
N LEU A 180 11.10 -27.13 -8.84
CA LEU A 180 12.27 -28.01 -8.71
C LEU A 180 11.89 -29.42 -8.24
N GLU A 181 10.65 -29.61 -7.83
CA GLU A 181 10.07 -30.90 -7.46
C GLU A 181 10.23 -31.93 -8.60
N ALA A 182 10.75 -33.10 -8.27
CA ALA A 182 11.05 -34.19 -9.21
C ALA A 182 12.01 -33.86 -10.37
N LYS A 183 12.72 -32.72 -10.33
CA LYS A 183 13.76 -32.38 -11.31
C LYS A 183 15.14 -32.67 -10.77
N GLU A 184 16.03 -33.11 -11.64
CA GLU A 184 17.44 -33.25 -11.30
C GLU A 184 18.17 -31.91 -11.36
N VAL A 185 18.42 -31.30 -10.20
CA VAL A 185 19.05 -29.99 -10.08
C VAL A 185 20.55 -30.17 -9.77
N LYS A 186 21.41 -29.54 -10.57
CA LYS A 186 22.86 -29.55 -10.38
C LYS A 186 23.32 -28.50 -9.37
N SER A 187 22.78 -27.29 -9.44
CA SER A 187 23.15 -26.18 -8.54
C SER A 187 22.05 -25.13 -8.44
N ILE A 188 22.11 -24.34 -7.36
CA ILE A 188 21.31 -23.12 -7.20
C ILE A 188 22.24 -21.94 -6.94
N GLU A 189 21.85 -20.76 -7.39
CA GLU A 189 22.60 -19.51 -7.22
C GLU A 189 21.66 -18.37 -6.85
N ILE A 190 22.07 -17.49 -5.94
CA ILE A 190 21.40 -16.22 -5.68
C ILE A 190 21.98 -15.15 -6.59
N LYS A 191 21.14 -14.55 -7.44
CA LYS A 191 21.54 -13.48 -8.36
C LYS A 191 20.79 -12.19 -8.02
N LEU A 192 21.54 -11.08 -7.94
CA LEU A 192 20.93 -9.76 -7.78
C LEU A 192 20.26 -9.36 -9.10
N VAL A 193 19.07 -8.78 -9.02
CA VAL A 193 18.37 -8.24 -10.21
C VAL A 193 19.18 -7.06 -10.77
N SER A 194 19.72 -6.24 -9.88
CA SER A 194 20.66 -5.17 -10.19
C SER A 194 21.63 -4.98 -9.02
N THR A 195 22.86 -4.58 -9.32
CA THR A 195 23.85 -4.24 -8.28
C THR A 195 23.48 -2.88 -7.66
N PRO A 196 23.14 -2.82 -6.36
CA PRO A 196 22.81 -1.56 -5.70
C PRO A 196 24.04 -0.66 -5.58
N LYS A 197 23.87 0.65 -5.81
CA LYS A 197 24.98 1.62 -5.64
C LYS A 197 25.24 1.92 -4.17
N LYS A 198 24.19 1.84 -3.34
CA LYS A 198 24.25 2.09 -1.90
C LYS A 198 23.61 0.93 -1.17
N VAL A 199 24.31 0.41 -0.18
CA VAL A 199 23.84 -0.65 0.71
C VAL A 199 24.05 -0.16 2.13
N ALA A 200 23.05 0.48 2.71
CA ALA A 200 23.17 1.10 4.03
C ALA A 200 21.82 1.11 4.74
N HIS A 201 21.81 1.49 6.02
CA HIS A 201 20.58 1.77 6.75
C HIS A 201 19.71 2.74 5.92
N PHE A 202 18.42 2.41 5.77
CA PHE A 202 17.44 3.21 5.00
C PHE A 202 17.78 3.41 3.50
N SER A 203 18.68 2.61 2.92
CA SER A 203 18.95 2.63 1.48
C SER A 203 17.83 1.94 0.67
N GLU A 204 17.97 1.99 -0.65
CA GLU A 204 17.12 1.23 -1.58
C GLU A 204 17.12 -0.28 -1.24
N ALA A 205 15.99 -0.94 -1.53
CA ALA A 205 15.87 -2.37 -1.37
C ALA A 205 16.74 -3.11 -2.39
N ILE A 206 17.38 -4.18 -1.95
CA ILE A 206 18.21 -5.03 -2.79
C ILE A 206 17.33 -6.15 -3.32
N LYS A 207 17.05 -6.12 -4.61
CA LYS A 207 16.23 -7.13 -5.30
C LYS A 207 17.11 -8.30 -5.74
N TYR A 208 16.67 -9.52 -5.46
CA TYR A 208 17.45 -10.73 -5.77
C TYR A 208 16.54 -11.90 -6.12
N GLY A 209 16.94 -12.74 -7.07
CA GLY A 209 16.26 -13.98 -7.39
C GLY A 209 17.16 -15.20 -7.27
N VAL A 210 16.59 -16.36 -7.57
CA VAL A 210 17.29 -17.64 -7.59
C VAL A 210 17.36 -18.15 -9.02
N ILE A 211 18.53 -18.66 -9.41
CA ILE A 211 18.72 -19.44 -10.63
C ILE A 211 19.00 -20.87 -10.21
N ALA A 212 18.25 -21.83 -10.74
CA ALA A 212 18.53 -23.25 -10.62
C ALA A 212 19.04 -23.78 -11.96
N THR A 213 20.21 -24.41 -11.95
CA THR A 213 20.77 -25.09 -13.12
C THR A 213 20.47 -26.58 -13.01
N LEU A 214 19.75 -27.14 -13.98
CA LEU A 214 19.44 -28.57 -14.05
C LEU A 214 20.67 -29.38 -14.53
N LYS A 215 20.64 -30.70 -14.38
CA LYS A 215 21.76 -31.56 -14.84
C LYS A 215 22.02 -31.47 -16.35
N ASP A 216 20.98 -31.25 -17.16
CA ASP A 216 21.07 -31.03 -18.61
C ASP A 216 21.65 -29.67 -19.00
N GLY A 217 21.96 -28.80 -18.02
CA GLY A 217 22.51 -27.45 -18.23
C GLY A 217 21.45 -26.36 -18.43
N SER A 218 20.17 -26.71 -18.57
CA SER A 218 19.09 -25.74 -18.65
C SER A 218 18.94 -24.95 -17.34
N LYS A 219 18.45 -23.72 -17.44
CA LYS A 219 18.32 -22.80 -16.30
C LYS A 219 16.87 -22.40 -16.11
N LEU A 220 16.43 -22.54 -14.87
CA LEU A 220 15.16 -22.01 -14.39
C LEU A 220 15.46 -20.84 -13.45
N SER A 221 14.59 -19.84 -13.39
CA SER A 221 14.76 -18.71 -12.48
C SER A 221 13.46 -18.28 -11.81
N THR A 222 13.56 -17.56 -10.70
CA THR A 222 12.40 -16.94 -10.04
C THR A 222 11.85 -15.76 -10.84
N LYS A 223 10.60 -15.36 -10.55
CA LYS A 223 9.85 -14.32 -11.30
C LYS A 223 10.58 -12.99 -11.46
N ASN A 224 11.29 -12.54 -10.44
CA ASN A 224 12.04 -11.29 -10.47
C ASN A 224 13.29 -11.31 -11.35
N LEU A 225 13.70 -12.49 -11.82
CA LEU A 225 14.72 -12.68 -12.86
C LEU A 225 14.09 -13.10 -14.20
N GLY A 226 12.78 -12.88 -14.37
CA GLY A 226 12.03 -13.19 -15.60
C GLY A 226 11.56 -14.65 -15.73
N GLY A 227 11.85 -15.52 -14.76
CA GLY A 227 11.43 -16.92 -14.81
C GLY A 227 10.11 -17.21 -14.10
N LYS A 228 9.86 -18.48 -13.82
CA LYS A 228 8.60 -18.97 -13.22
C LYS A 228 8.81 -19.93 -12.04
N ILE A 229 10.04 -20.13 -11.55
CA ILE A 229 10.25 -20.94 -10.34
C ILE A 229 9.46 -20.32 -9.19
N PRO A 230 8.62 -21.10 -8.50
CA PRO A 230 7.90 -20.61 -7.35
C PRO A 230 8.86 -20.50 -6.14
N TRP A 231 8.79 -19.38 -5.43
CA TRP A 231 9.60 -19.18 -4.22
C TRP A 231 9.31 -20.20 -3.11
N SER A 232 8.16 -20.87 -3.16
CA SER A 232 7.79 -21.96 -2.24
C SER A 232 8.77 -23.11 -2.24
N ASP A 233 9.59 -23.26 -3.29
CA ASP A 233 10.59 -24.34 -3.43
C ASP A 233 11.84 -24.10 -2.59
N PHE A 234 11.97 -22.92 -1.97
CA PHE A 234 13.14 -22.53 -1.20
C PHE A 234 12.80 -22.24 0.26
N LYS A 235 13.75 -22.55 1.13
CA LYS A 235 13.82 -22.04 2.50
C LYS A 235 14.82 -20.89 2.52
N LEU A 236 14.38 -19.70 2.91
CA LEU A 236 15.19 -18.50 2.95
C LEU A 236 15.66 -18.20 4.38
N THR A 237 16.92 -17.85 4.52
CA THR A 237 17.52 -17.38 5.77
C THR A 237 18.33 -16.12 5.48
N HIS A 238 18.05 -15.05 6.22
CA HIS A 238 18.66 -13.74 5.99
C HIS A 238 19.34 -13.25 7.27
N LYS A 239 20.48 -12.54 7.14
CA LYS A 239 21.20 -11.93 8.27
C LYS A 239 21.59 -10.49 7.95
N GLY A 240 21.43 -9.61 8.95
CA GLY A 240 21.74 -8.17 8.84
C GLY A 240 20.77 -7.40 7.93
N CYS A 241 19.58 -7.94 7.69
CA CYS A 241 18.57 -7.31 6.86
C CYS A 241 17.17 -7.76 7.27
N SER A 242 16.22 -6.88 7.01
CA SER A 242 14.80 -7.18 6.93
C SER A 242 14.49 -7.60 5.50
N ASN A 243 13.47 -8.45 5.33
CA ASN A 243 13.25 -9.08 4.04
C ASN A 243 11.77 -9.29 3.72
N THR A 244 11.47 -9.20 2.43
CA THR A 244 10.37 -9.94 1.80
C THR A 244 10.95 -11.19 1.14
N ILE A 245 10.20 -11.83 0.25
CA ILE A 245 10.64 -13.04 -0.43
C ILE A 245 11.61 -12.77 -1.58
N ASP A 246 11.58 -11.56 -2.14
CA ASP A 246 12.26 -11.14 -3.37
C ASP A 246 13.11 -9.87 -3.20
N GLU A 247 13.04 -9.23 -2.03
CA GLU A 247 13.78 -8.02 -1.70
C GLU A 247 14.29 -8.08 -0.25
N VAL A 248 15.48 -7.51 -0.01
CA VAL A 248 16.00 -7.27 1.34
C VAL A 248 16.39 -5.81 1.54
N ARG A 249 16.34 -5.34 2.79
CA ARG A 249 16.82 -4.02 3.20
C ARG A 249 17.74 -4.18 4.38
N VAL A 250 18.85 -3.45 4.38
CA VAL A 250 19.75 -3.41 5.55
C VAL A 250 18.93 -3.03 6.78
N ASP A 251 19.09 -3.77 7.87
CA ASP A 251 18.33 -3.52 9.10
C ASP A 251 18.56 -2.10 9.59
N GLU A 252 17.52 -1.48 10.14
CA GLU A 252 17.62 -0.12 10.68
C GLU A 252 18.58 -0.04 11.89
N ASP A 253 18.71 -1.16 12.62
CA ASP A 253 19.59 -1.30 13.78
C ASP A 253 20.86 -2.09 13.43
N ALA A 254 22.00 -1.43 13.54
CA ALA A 254 23.31 -2.01 13.24
C ALA A 254 23.74 -3.17 14.16
N LYS A 255 23.01 -3.49 15.25
CA LYS A 255 23.30 -4.66 16.11
C LYS A 255 23.25 -5.99 15.36
N SER A 256 22.32 -6.12 14.41
CA SER A 256 22.22 -7.35 13.59
C SER A 256 23.34 -7.43 12.54
N LEU A 257 24.01 -6.30 12.25
CA LEU A 257 25.00 -6.14 11.19
C LEU A 257 26.44 -6.46 11.66
N LYS A 258 26.64 -7.67 12.21
CA LYS A 258 27.90 -8.06 12.89
C LYS A 258 29.13 -8.13 11.98
N SER A 259 28.95 -8.39 10.68
CA SER A 259 30.03 -8.58 9.70
C SER A 259 30.10 -7.48 8.63
N ASP A 260 29.38 -6.37 8.82
CA ASP A 260 29.29 -5.26 7.86
C ASP A 260 28.88 -5.71 6.44
N ARG A 261 28.00 -6.70 6.40
CA ARG A 261 27.44 -7.25 5.16
C ARG A 261 26.05 -7.81 5.41
N VAL A 262 25.22 -7.73 4.39
CA VAL A 262 24.00 -8.51 4.26
C VAL A 262 24.38 -9.91 3.78
N THR A 263 23.74 -10.92 4.34
CA THR A 263 23.92 -12.32 3.93
C THR A 263 22.58 -12.92 3.55
N LEU A 264 22.50 -13.38 2.31
CA LEU A 264 21.37 -14.14 1.78
C LEU A 264 21.75 -15.60 1.73
N GLU A 265 20.97 -16.47 2.36
CA GLU A 265 21.13 -17.92 2.34
C GLU A 265 19.82 -18.55 1.85
N ILE A 266 19.89 -19.38 0.83
CA ILE A 266 18.77 -20.16 0.34
C ILE A 266 19.12 -21.65 0.38
N THR A 267 18.14 -22.49 0.66
CA THR A 267 18.24 -23.95 0.57
C THR A 267 17.04 -24.45 -0.22
N SER A 268 17.25 -25.36 -1.17
CA SER A 268 16.13 -26.00 -1.87
C SER A 268 15.37 -26.93 -0.90
N LYS A 269 14.04 -26.89 -0.91
CA LYS A 269 13.21 -27.80 -0.12
C LYS A 269 13.22 -29.24 -0.67
N TYR A 270 13.33 -29.38 -1.98
CA TYR A 270 13.33 -30.68 -2.66
C TYR A 270 14.73 -31.28 -2.78
N HIS A 271 15.77 -30.44 -2.71
CA HIS A 271 17.18 -30.85 -2.76
C HIS A 271 17.96 -30.22 -1.60
N PRO A 272 17.79 -30.67 -0.34
CA PRO A 272 18.31 -29.98 0.86
C PRO A 272 19.83 -29.80 0.91
N GLN A 273 20.57 -30.61 0.16
CA GLN A 273 22.02 -30.49 -0.05
C GLN A 273 22.39 -29.25 -0.88
N LEU A 274 21.49 -28.77 -1.74
CA LEU A 274 21.70 -27.58 -2.56
C LEU A 274 21.43 -26.32 -1.74
N LYS A 275 22.52 -25.61 -1.43
CA LYS A 275 22.52 -24.35 -0.69
C LYS A 275 23.25 -23.30 -1.48
N ALA A 276 22.73 -22.09 -1.50
CA ALA A 276 23.44 -20.93 -2.04
C ALA A 276 23.51 -19.82 -1.01
N LYS A 277 24.61 -19.09 -1.06
CA LYS A 277 24.90 -18.00 -0.15
C LYS A 277 25.45 -16.81 -0.93
N LYS A 278 24.89 -15.62 -0.69
CA LYS A 278 25.37 -14.37 -1.28
C LYS A 278 25.67 -13.37 -0.19
N HIS A 279 26.85 -12.79 -0.26
CA HIS A 279 27.28 -11.70 0.60
C HIS A 279 27.25 -10.39 -0.16
N ILE A 280 26.73 -9.35 0.51
CA ILE A 280 26.65 -8.00 -0.04
C ILE A 280 27.18 -7.05 1.04
N ASN A 281 28.35 -6.48 0.79
CA ASN A 281 29.00 -5.58 1.75
C ASN A 281 28.20 -4.27 1.87
N THR A 282 28.11 -3.72 3.09
CA THR A 282 27.44 -2.45 3.27
C THR A 282 28.35 -1.29 2.89
N THR A 283 27.81 -0.28 2.22
CA THR A 283 28.53 0.95 1.87
C THR A 283 28.51 1.96 3.02
N ASN A 284 27.46 1.93 3.86
CA ASN A 284 27.28 2.80 5.03
C ASN A 284 27.43 4.30 4.72
N ASN A 285 27.09 4.71 3.50
CA ASN A 285 27.31 6.06 2.96
C ASN A 285 26.01 6.82 2.64
N VAL A 286 24.96 6.54 3.40
CA VAL A 286 23.66 7.21 3.31
C VAL A 286 23.49 8.08 4.55
N SER A 287 23.19 9.36 4.33
CA SER A 287 22.96 10.29 5.44
C SER A 287 21.71 9.91 6.21
N ILE A 288 21.75 10.06 7.53
CA ILE A 288 20.64 9.67 8.41
C ILE A 288 20.16 10.90 9.17
N GLN A 289 18.84 11.01 9.31
CA GLN A 289 18.18 12.02 10.14
C GLN A 289 17.43 11.34 11.28
N VAL A 290 17.72 11.77 12.51
CA VAL A 290 17.09 11.26 13.73
C VAL A 290 16.20 12.36 14.30
N ASN A 291 14.89 12.12 14.33
CA ASN A 291 13.91 13.08 14.84
C ASN A 291 13.48 12.71 16.26
N GLN A 292 13.75 13.60 17.22
CA GLN A 292 13.41 13.51 18.64
C GLN A 292 12.88 14.88 19.14
N GLN A 293 12.07 15.51 18.30
CA GLN A 293 11.51 16.85 18.54
C GLN A 293 10.38 16.81 19.58
N GLY A 294 10.11 17.97 20.18
CA GLY A 294 8.95 18.18 21.03
C GLY A 294 7.65 18.31 20.23
N PHE A 295 6.53 17.89 20.84
CA PHE A 295 5.20 17.99 20.22
C PHE A 295 4.75 19.45 20.08
N TRP A 296 3.93 19.75 19.09
CA TRP A 296 3.40 21.10 18.89
C TRP A 296 2.25 21.39 19.86
N GLY A 297 2.04 22.64 20.24
CA GLY A 297 1.01 23.03 21.20
C GLY A 297 -0.40 22.54 20.84
N HIS A 298 -0.77 22.58 19.54
CA HIS A 298 -2.07 22.09 19.09
C HIS A 298 -2.24 20.56 19.24
N GLU A 299 -1.14 19.83 19.37
CA GLU A 299 -1.15 18.38 19.59
C GLU A 299 -1.09 17.98 21.06
N ARG A 300 -1.02 18.95 21.99
CA ARG A 300 -0.83 18.68 23.43
C ARG A 300 -1.77 17.61 23.97
N HIS A 301 -3.03 17.60 23.52
CA HIS A 301 -4.05 16.61 23.90
C HIS A 301 -3.65 15.15 23.62
N LYS A 302 -2.73 14.88 22.69
CA LYS A 302 -2.19 13.54 22.41
C LYS A 302 -1.10 13.09 23.38
N TYR A 303 -0.54 14.03 24.15
CA TYR A 303 0.68 13.83 24.94
C TYR A 303 0.49 14.09 26.45
N VAL A 304 -0.70 14.51 26.88
CA VAL A 304 -1.03 14.73 28.30
C VAL A 304 -2.36 14.06 28.65
N THR A 305 -2.44 13.48 29.85
CA THR A 305 -3.64 12.78 30.34
C THR A 305 -4.78 13.72 30.71
N VAL A 306 -4.46 14.96 31.12
CA VAL A 306 -5.44 15.98 31.48
C VAL A 306 -5.19 17.21 30.62
N PHE A 307 -6.22 17.64 29.91
CA PHE A 307 -6.18 18.78 28.99
C PHE A 307 -7.25 19.79 29.38
N GLN A 308 -6.84 20.95 29.88
CA GLN A 308 -7.72 22.09 30.16
C GLN A 308 -7.46 23.20 29.14
N GLY A 309 -8.51 23.55 28.38
CA GLY A 309 -8.53 24.76 27.56
C GLY A 309 -8.34 24.53 26.06
N LYS A 310 -8.92 25.43 25.27
CA LYS A 310 -8.89 25.42 23.79
C LYS A 310 -7.80 26.34 23.22
N ASP A 311 -7.37 27.34 24.00
CA ASP A 311 -6.52 28.43 23.53
C ASP A 311 -5.08 28.27 23.99
N GLY A 312 -4.12 28.72 23.17
CA GLY A 312 -2.77 29.03 23.65
C GLY A 312 -1.97 27.88 24.23
N GLN A 313 -2.16 26.67 23.71
CA GLN A 313 -1.52 25.47 24.27
C GLN A 313 0.01 25.51 24.12
N HIS A 314 0.72 25.26 25.22
CA HIS A 314 2.18 25.18 25.22
C HIS A 314 2.67 23.90 24.54
N ALA A 315 3.76 24.00 23.81
CA ALA A 315 4.41 22.89 23.14
C ALA A 315 5.30 22.06 24.09
N GLY A 316 5.65 20.86 23.63
CA GLY A 316 6.56 19.95 24.32
C GLY A 316 8.03 20.27 24.08
N ARG A 317 8.87 19.86 25.04
CA ARG A 317 10.33 19.93 24.93
C ARG A 317 10.87 18.88 23.95
N GLY A 318 11.96 19.18 23.26
CA GLY A 318 12.80 18.16 22.61
C GLY A 318 13.38 17.18 23.63
N ASP A 319 13.60 15.94 23.23
CA ASP A 319 14.10 14.90 24.13
C ASP A 319 15.59 15.06 24.44
N ASN A 320 16.05 14.68 25.64
CA ASN A 320 17.47 14.70 25.94
C ASN A 320 18.14 13.45 25.37
N LEU A 321 19.31 13.62 24.74
CA LEU A 321 20.03 12.55 24.06
C LEU A 321 21.45 12.39 24.58
N THR A 322 21.89 11.15 24.75
CA THR A 322 23.30 10.77 24.85
C THR A 322 23.70 10.07 23.54
N ILE A 323 24.72 10.59 22.87
CA ILE A 323 25.24 10.05 21.62
C ILE A 323 26.67 9.61 21.86
N LYS A 324 26.96 8.34 21.65
CA LYS A 324 28.30 7.75 21.80
C LYS A 324 28.84 7.35 20.44
N VAL A 325 30.07 7.75 20.13
CA VAL A 325 30.68 7.51 18.82
C VAL A 325 32.06 6.92 18.97
N LYS A 326 32.33 5.83 18.23
CA LYS A 326 33.64 5.18 18.14
C LYS A 326 33.98 4.85 16.69
N THR A 327 35.20 5.11 16.26
CA THR A 327 35.65 4.74 14.91
C THR A 327 36.15 3.29 14.91
N VAL A 328 35.71 2.51 13.93
CA VAL A 328 36.10 1.10 13.71
C VAL A 328 36.42 0.89 12.23
N SER A 329 37.14 -0.18 11.89
CA SER A 329 37.35 -0.57 10.50
C SER A 329 36.21 -1.49 10.03
N HIS A 330 35.70 -1.27 8.82
CA HIS A 330 34.71 -2.13 8.17
C HIS A 330 35.30 -3.54 7.98
N LYS A 331 34.63 -4.57 8.51
CA LYS A 331 35.19 -5.93 8.59
C LYS A 331 35.49 -6.59 7.25
N GLN A 332 34.91 -6.11 6.16
CA GLN A 332 35.13 -6.67 4.82
C GLN A 332 36.01 -5.79 3.91
N THR A 333 36.12 -4.49 4.18
CA THR A 333 36.74 -3.52 3.24
C THR A 333 37.82 -2.67 3.89
N GLY A 334 37.98 -2.71 5.22
CA GLY A 334 38.95 -1.92 5.97
C GLY A 334 38.59 -0.44 6.13
N VAL A 335 37.62 0.09 5.37
CA VAL A 335 37.17 1.49 5.41
C VAL A 335 36.79 1.90 6.82
N LYS A 336 37.17 3.11 7.25
CA LYS A 336 36.83 3.64 8.57
C LYS A 336 35.35 3.99 8.66
N LEU A 337 34.69 3.49 9.70
CA LEU A 337 33.29 3.73 10.02
C LEU A 337 33.18 4.34 11.42
N ASN A 338 32.27 5.29 11.58
CA ASN A 338 31.78 5.73 12.86
C ASN A 338 30.63 4.80 13.30
N LYS A 339 30.88 4.04 14.36
CA LYS A 339 29.86 3.28 15.09
C LYS A 339 29.21 4.21 16.11
N ILE A 340 27.90 4.37 16.00
CA ILE A 340 27.13 5.40 16.71
C ILE A 340 26.00 4.75 17.50
N ASP A 341 25.90 5.06 18.79
CA ASP A 341 24.78 4.69 19.67
C ASP A 341 24.06 5.96 20.11
N ILE A 342 22.74 6.00 19.94
CA ILE A 342 21.90 7.13 20.32
C ILE A 342 20.90 6.64 21.36
N TYR A 343 21.00 7.22 22.56
CA TYR A 343 20.15 6.92 23.69
C TYR A 343 19.35 8.15 24.10
N ASN A 344 18.04 7.99 24.29
CA ASN A 344 17.15 9.04 24.75
C ASN A 344 17.02 8.95 26.28
N THR A 345 17.61 9.92 26.96
CA THR A 345 17.63 9.98 28.43
C THR A 345 16.34 10.53 29.01
N THR A 346 15.54 11.30 28.25
CA THR A 346 14.21 11.72 28.70
C THR A 346 13.25 10.53 28.80
N LYS A 347 13.32 9.59 27.84
CA LYS A 347 12.42 8.44 27.72
C LYS A 347 13.05 7.12 28.19
N ASN A 348 14.27 7.15 28.70
CA ASN A 348 15.03 5.99 29.14
C ASN A 348 15.06 4.84 28.11
N LYS A 349 15.31 5.16 26.83
CA LYS A 349 15.27 4.18 25.73
C LYS A 349 16.35 4.38 24.67
N HIS A 350 16.81 3.29 24.05
CA HIS A 350 17.65 3.39 22.86
C HIS A 350 16.81 3.93 21.69
N VAL A 351 17.36 4.90 20.98
CA VAL A 351 16.76 5.47 19.77
C VAL A 351 17.22 4.69 18.57
N ALA A 352 18.55 4.58 18.40
CA ALA A 352 19.11 3.95 17.22
C ALA A 352 20.59 3.61 17.38
N ARG A 353 21.05 2.70 16.53
CA ARG A 353 22.43 2.25 16.43
C ARG A 353 22.84 2.15 14.98
N TYR A 354 23.87 2.89 14.59
CA TYR A 354 24.29 3.01 13.20
C TYR A 354 25.77 2.73 13.01
N LYS A 355 26.12 2.37 11.77
CA LYS A 355 27.48 2.47 11.25
C LYS A 355 27.45 3.36 10.02
N LEU A 356 28.26 4.40 10.00
CA LEU A 356 28.34 5.37 8.90
C LEU A 356 29.80 5.58 8.51
N THR A 357 30.11 5.84 7.24
CA THR A 357 31.45 6.32 6.88
C THR A 357 31.72 7.67 7.54
N THR A 358 32.99 8.02 7.75
CA THR A 358 33.40 9.22 8.51
C THR A 358 32.88 10.53 7.90
N ASP A 359 32.62 10.54 6.59
CA ASP A 359 32.14 11.70 5.84
C ASP A 359 30.61 11.77 5.74
N THR A 360 29.92 10.69 6.07
CA THR A 360 28.47 10.61 5.94
C THR A 360 27.79 11.41 7.04
N LYS A 361 26.85 12.26 6.63
CA LYS A 361 26.16 13.19 7.53
C LYS A 361 25.16 12.47 8.44
N LEU A 362 25.26 12.71 9.74
CA LEU A 362 24.23 12.38 10.71
C LEU A 362 23.56 13.69 11.18
N ILE A 363 22.25 13.79 11.03
CA ILE A 363 21.47 14.97 11.44
C ILE A 363 20.63 14.58 12.65
N ILE A 364 20.78 15.31 13.76
CA ILE A 364 20.02 15.10 14.98
C ILE A 364 19.05 16.26 15.16
N ASN A 365 17.76 15.99 14.96
CA ASN A 365 16.69 16.96 15.14
C ASN A 365 16.05 16.78 16.51
N ASN A 366 16.31 17.72 17.39
CA ASN A 366 15.94 17.72 18.78
C ASN A 366 15.39 19.09 19.21
N GLN A 367 14.61 19.69 18.33
CA GLN A 367 14.01 21.01 18.53
C GLN A 367 12.81 20.92 19.48
N GLY A 368 12.53 22.01 20.19
CA GLY A 368 11.27 22.14 20.91
C GLY A 368 10.09 22.36 19.96
N GLY A 369 8.89 21.96 20.39
CA GLY A 369 7.69 22.16 19.58
C GLY A 369 7.26 23.63 19.51
N ARG A 370 6.44 23.97 18.51
CA ARG A 370 5.86 25.31 18.38
C ARG A 370 4.61 25.47 19.24
N GLY A 371 4.49 26.58 19.96
CA GLY A 371 3.28 26.93 20.72
C GLY A 371 2.06 27.19 19.83
N MET A 372 0.87 26.86 20.31
CA MET A 372 -0.38 27.07 19.57
C MET A 372 -0.77 28.56 19.58
N ASN A 373 -1.28 29.08 18.47
CA ASN A 373 -1.83 30.43 18.45
C ASN A 373 -3.09 30.52 19.34
N GLY A 374 -3.37 31.70 19.88
CA GLY A 374 -4.62 31.97 20.58
C GLY A 374 -5.78 32.14 19.61
N ASP A 375 -6.97 31.74 20.02
CA ASP A 375 -8.22 31.94 19.28
C ASP A 375 -8.60 33.44 19.21
N GLU A 376 -9.34 33.82 18.17
CA GLU A 376 -10.02 35.13 18.15
C GLU A 376 -11.03 35.22 19.30
N GLY A 377 -11.16 36.43 19.88
CA GLY A 377 -12.18 36.73 20.86
C GLY A 377 -13.60 36.43 20.36
N ARG A 378 -14.52 36.18 21.28
CA ARG A 378 -15.93 35.87 21.00
C ARG A 378 -16.86 36.89 21.63
N LYS A 379 -18.12 36.93 21.23
CA LYS A 379 -19.10 37.89 21.80
C LYS A 379 -19.18 37.83 23.33
N SER A 380 -19.09 36.64 23.91
CA SER A 380 -19.12 36.41 25.37
C SER A 380 -17.76 36.52 26.07
N SER A 381 -16.66 36.62 25.32
CA SER A 381 -15.30 36.83 25.82
C SER A 381 -14.51 37.56 24.73
N PRO A 382 -14.64 38.90 24.63
CA PRO A 382 -14.26 39.63 23.43
C PRO A 382 -12.75 39.87 23.31
N ASN A 383 -11.97 39.56 24.35
CA ASN A 383 -10.52 39.56 24.30
C ASN A 383 -10.00 38.33 23.53
N GLY A 384 -8.93 38.49 22.78
CA GLY A 384 -8.28 37.38 22.08
C GLY A 384 -7.57 36.42 23.04
N GLY A 385 -7.56 35.13 22.70
CA GLY A 385 -6.86 34.11 23.47
C GLY A 385 -5.34 34.31 23.44
N ASN A 386 -4.66 33.94 24.52
CA ASN A 386 -3.19 34.01 24.56
C ASN A 386 -2.58 32.95 23.63
N GLY A 387 -1.40 33.24 23.07
CA GLY A 387 -0.57 32.28 22.36
C GLY A 387 0.23 31.41 23.34
N GLY A 388 0.39 30.14 23.00
CA GLY A 388 1.12 29.17 23.79
C GLY A 388 2.63 29.33 23.68
N TYR A 389 3.34 28.94 24.73
CA TYR A 389 4.80 28.96 24.72
C TYR A 389 5.37 27.84 23.84
N GLY A 390 6.45 28.15 23.14
CA GLY A 390 7.24 27.16 22.46
C GLY A 390 7.97 26.27 23.47
N GLY A 391 8.19 25.01 23.09
CA GLY A 391 8.96 24.08 23.91
C GLY A 391 10.45 24.39 23.83
N ALA A 392 11.20 24.07 24.88
CA ALA A 392 12.66 24.15 24.83
C ALA A 392 13.26 23.04 23.97
N GLY A 393 14.44 23.29 23.39
CA GLY A 393 15.24 22.27 22.72
C GLY A 393 15.74 21.20 23.68
N GLY A 394 16.01 20.00 23.15
CA GLY A 394 16.59 18.93 23.94
C GLY A 394 18.10 19.09 24.13
N ASN A 395 18.60 18.66 25.29
CA ASN A 395 20.02 18.66 25.58
C ASN A 395 20.70 17.44 24.93
N ILE A 396 21.91 17.63 24.43
CA ILE A 396 22.69 16.58 23.77
C ILE A 396 24.04 16.44 24.46
N LEU A 397 24.33 15.23 24.95
CA LEU A 397 25.67 14.82 25.37
C LEU A 397 26.31 13.97 24.28
N LEU A 398 27.33 14.50 23.61
CA LEU A 398 28.14 13.78 22.62
C LEU A 398 29.43 13.27 23.27
N ILE A 399 29.57 11.95 23.38
CA ILE A 399 30.78 11.29 23.87
C ILE A 399 31.51 10.67 22.69
N LYS A 400 32.73 11.15 22.42
CA LYS A 400 33.62 10.61 21.39
C LYS A 400 34.69 9.74 22.02
N ASP A 401 34.87 8.54 21.49
CA ASP A 401 36.08 7.75 21.74
C ASP A 401 37.30 8.48 21.15
N PRO A 402 38.50 8.39 21.76
CA PRO A 402 39.73 8.97 21.20
C PRO A 402 40.03 8.51 19.77
N SER A 403 39.54 7.35 19.35
CA SER A 403 39.66 6.87 17.96
C SER A 403 38.91 7.71 16.92
N VAL A 404 38.00 8.60 17.31
CA VAL A 404 37.17 9.40 16.40
C VAL A 404 37.94 10.62 15.91
N THR A 405 38.60 10.48 14.75
CA THR A 405 39.33 11.59 14.09
C THR A 405 38.41 12.49 13.26
N LYS A 406 37.35 11.93 12.67
CA LYS A 406 36.38 12.66 11.83
C LYS A 406 34.95 12.21 12.11
N LEU A 407 34.06 13.18 12.29
CA LEU A 407 32.62 12.95 12.49
C LEU A 407 31.82 14.09 11.84
N ASN A 408 31.07 13.77 10.79
CA ASN A 408 30.13 14.69 10.16
C ASN A 408 28.74 14.62 10.84
N ILE A 409 28.52 15.47 11.85
CA ILE A 409 27.26 15.50 12.60
C ILE A 409 26.71 16.93 12.70
N GLU A 410 25.40 17.08 12.47
CA GLU A 410 24.66 18.33 12.62
C GLU A 410 23.65 18.20 13.76
N PHE A 411 23.58 19.22 14.60
CA PHE A 411 22.65 19.29 15.73
C PHE A 411 21.65 20.41 15.54
N ASN A 412 20.37 20.06 15.43
CA ASN A 412 19.26 20.98 15.36
C ASN A 412 18.49 20.89 16.68
N ASN A 413 18.86 21.68 17.67
CA ASN A 413 18.31 21.61 19.03
C ASN A 413 17.77 22.96 19.53
N GLN A 414 17.29 23.78 18.60
CA GLN A 414 16.72 25.08 18.91
C GLN A 414 15.40 24.95 19.68
N GLY A 415 15.08 25.94 20.51
CA GLY A 415 13.76 26.05 21.10
C GLY A 415 12.72 26.45 20.06
N GLY A 416 11.51 25.91 20.21
CA GLY A 416 10.40 26.16 19.31
C GLY A 416 9.80 27.54 19.52
N ASP A 417 9.16 28.07 18.48
CA ASP A 417 8.56 29.40 18.52
C ASP A 417 7.32 29.43 19.41
N GLY A 418 7.05 30.59 20.00
CA GLY A 418 5.77 30.87 20.64
C GLY A 418 4.64 31.01 19.63
N GLY A 419 3.42 30.71 20.06
CA GLY A 419 2.20 30.99 19.31
C GLY A 419 1.86 32.48 19.38
N ASN A 420 1.23 32.99 18.32
CA ASN A 420 0.73 34.35 18.31
C ASN A 420 -0.52 34.47 19.20
N GLY A 421 -0.67 35.59 19.89
CA GLY A 421 -1.91 35.92 20.57
C GLY A 421 -3.03 36.22 19.56
N GLY A 422 -4.23 35.74 19.88
CA GLY A 422 -5.43 35.89 19.07
C GLY A 422 -5.92 37.34 19.00
N ALA A 423 -6.61 37.67 17.92
CA ALA A 423 -7.17 39.00 17.72
C ALA A 423 -8.37 39.26 18.65
N PRO A 424 -8.60 40.51 19.09
CA PRO A 424 -9.82 40.87 19.81
C PRO A 424 -11.04 40.83 18.89
N LYS A 425 -12.23 40.63 19.47
CA LYS A 425 -13.50 40.63 18.71
C LYS A 425 -13.97 42.03 18.30
N TYR A 426 -13.76 42.98 19.19
CA TYR A 426 -14.14 44.39 19.01
C TYR A 426 -12.89 45.27 19.17
N SER A 427 -12.92 46.47 18.58
CA SER A 427 -11.78 47.40 18.60
C SER A 427 -11.37 47.86 20.01
N HIS A 428 -12.32 47.87 20.96
CA HIS A 428 -12.09 48.23 22.36
C HIS A 428 -11.62 47.05 23.24
N SER A 429 -11.50 45.85 22.67
CA SER A 429 -11.06 44.65 23.40
C SER A 429 -9.57 44.39 23.19
N SER A 430 -8.96 43.63 24.10
CA SER A 430 -7.52 43.40 24.08
C SER A 430 -7.12 42.21 23.23
N ARG A 431 -6.00 42.34 22.52
CA ARG A 431 -5.33 41.22 21.86
C ARG A 431 -4.75 40.28 22.91
N GLY A 432 -4.78 38.97 22.63
CA GLY A 432 -4.07 37.99 23.43
C GLY A 432 -2.56 38.24 23.39
N ARG A 433 -1.86 37.82 24.45
CA ARG A 433 -0.39 37.91 24.52
C ARG A 433 0.25 36.86 23.60
N ASN A 434 1.36 37.21 22.96
CA ASN A 434 2.17 36.23 22.25
C ASN A 434 2.86 35.29 23.24
N GLY A 435 3.00 34.03 22.84
CA GLY A 435 3.80 33.07 23.56
C GLY A 435 5.29 33.38 23.42
N LYS A 436 6.07 33.04 24.44
CA LYS A 436 7.53 33.09 24.41
C LYS A 436 8.09 31.91 23.60
N ARG A 437 9.20 32.16 22.92
CA ARG A 437 10.04 31.10 22.33
C ARG A 437 10.67 30.28 23.45
N GLY A 438 10.80 28.97 23.25
CA GLY A 438 11.53 28.11 24.17
C GLY A 438 13.05 28.32 24.08
N ASP A 439 13.77 27.94 25.12
CA ASP A 439 15.23 28.02 25.13
C ASP A 439 15.86 26.98 24.19
N ASN A 440 17.02 27.31 23.64
CA ASN A 440 17.83 26.33 22.91
C ASN A 440 18.37 25.26 23.86
N GLY A 441 18.45 24.02 23.39
CA GLY A 441 19.11 22.95 24.14
C GLY A 441 20.62 23.17 24.22
N ARG A 442 21.26 22.58 25.23
CA ARG A 442 22.72 22.58 25.36
C ARG A 442 23.35 21.38 24.63
N ILE A 443 24.46 21.62 23.95
CA ILE A 443 25.31 20.55 23.39
C ILE A 443 26.59 20.47 24.22
N THR A 444 26.79 19.36 24.92
CA THR A 444 28.01 19.07 25.68
C THR A 444 28.81 18.01 24.94
N LYS A 445 30.10 18.25 24.74
CA LYS A 445 31.01 17.32 24.07
C LYS A 445 32.03 16.80 25.08
N GLN A 446 32.29 15.49 25.06
CA GLN A 446 33.28 14.82 25.89
C GLN A 446 34.12 13.88 25.03
N VAL A 447 35.40 13.77 25.35
CA VAL A 447 36.28 12.73 24.81
C VAL A 447 36.55 11.73 25.92
N LYS A 448 36.14 10.48 25.73
CA LYS A 448 36.29 9.41 26.73
C LYS A 448 36.38 8.07 26.01
N SER A 449 37.27 7.19 26.47
CA SER A 449 37.31 5.81 26.00
C SER A 449 35.97 5.14 26.26
N ILE A 450 35.36 4.56 25.22
CA ILE A 450 34.06 3.91 25.31
C ILE A 450 34.06 2.52 24.66
N LYS A 451 33.20 1.66 25.18
CA LYS A 451 32.88 0.35 24.58
C LYS A 451 31.45 0.37 24.06
N LEU A 452 31.27 0.08 22.77
CA LEU A 452 29.96 -0.01 22.12
C LEU A 452 29.64 -1.49 21.82
N ASN A 453 28.77 -2.07 22.64
CA ASN A 453 28.39 -3.49 22.56
C ASN A 453 27.12 -3.67 21.72
N PHE A 454 27.28 -3.62 20.39
CA PHE A 454 26.25 -4.09 19.46
C PHE A 454 26.85 -4.63 18.15
#